data_AF-A0A3D8QAM9-F1
#
_entry.id   AF-A0A3D8QAM9-F1
#
_cell.length_a   1.000
_cell.length_b   1.000
_cell.length_c   1.000
_cell.angle_alpha   90.00
_cell.angle_beta   90.00
_cell.angle_gamma   90.00
#
_symmetry.space_group_name_H-M   'P 1'
#
loop_
_entity.id
_entity.type
_entity.pdbx_description
1 polymer ?
#
loop_
_entity_poly.entity_id
_entity_poly.type
_entity_poly.pdbx_seq_one_letter_code
_entity_poly.pdbx_strand_id
1 'polypeptide(L)'
;MDHCPLPYNFVHPPVKVKCFSIDEYPYGEVDFLEYPASRGWKHSDLNGYSQIHHGIETTISSMAPQPGPVRTPTERNPTFQTWAFFGLMSEVFQKQVTRASFISVGEDGQEYIDTSVFPKLVRDFIFQVRAQSDGGPEEQEAKSWKCIDVVLSCLQQMKDLISGVQARDGVAPEILDEALALSLEILLNDLLPAMTQAYETIIPQELSEYLDKEGIVLEGDSPAQNPTEVPFLSLYFQRRLKEDGWCTTEIERIYHSMPSPPSRYYISMLDRPQPELSHKDCTSSSCIYWGMKETKYITKHTTDDCACEDVAMPQVDVEAILEHGSYPLIVPDLTNAGPDGKLYVKMVPSSPERKYVAISHVWADGMGNPGANMIPLCLFKHLSKMVREAFGAASDVYFWFDTLCFPLKPDEAYKKAMEAMRDTYEHADLVLVIESYLMSQDFAPITEDEACLRILCSRWSGRLWTF
;
A
#
# COMPACT_ATOMS: atom_id res chain seq x y z
N MET A 1 11.87 -14.43 6.11
CA MET A 1 10.58 -13.69 6.30
C MET A 1 9.49 -14.46 5.60
N ASP A 2 9.35 -15.71 6.03
CA ASP A 2 8.67 -16.83 5.39
C ASP A 2 7.23 -16.94 5.91
N HIS A 3 6.92 -16.18 6.97
CA HIS A 3 5.56 -15.94 7.45
C HIS A 3 4.84 -14.85 6.66
N CYS A 4 5.56 -13.99 5.95
CA CYS A 4 4.93 -12.95 5.13
C CYS A 4 4.22 -13.59 3.94
N PRO A 5 3.01 -13.15 3.59
CA PRO A 5 2.33 -13.61 2.39
C PRO A 5 3.15 -13.23 1.15
N LEU A 6 3.05 -14.04 0.10
CA LEU A 6 3.74 -13.84 -1.17
C LEU A 6 2.73 -13.65 -2.28
N PRO A 7 3.04 -12.80 -3.28
CA PRO A 7 2.28 -12.75 -4.53
C PRO A 7 2.17 -14.11 -5.19
N TYR A 8 1.04 -14.34 -5.87
CA TYR A 8 0.86 -15.52 -6.72
C TYR A 8 1.97 -15.62 -7.77
N ASN A 9 2.29 -14.48 -8.38
CA ASN A 9 3.47 -14.30 -9.22
C ASN A 9 4.31 -13.15 -8.66
N PHE A 10 5.53 -13.45 -8.22
CA PHE A 10 6.47 -12.44 -7.75
C PHE A 10 7.56 -12.18 -8.80
N VAL A 11 7.87 -10.91 -9.06
CA VAL A 11 8.95 -10.51 -9.99
C VAL A 11 10.34 -10.63 -9.36
N HIS A 12 10.41 -10.64 -8.03
CA HIS A 12 11.62 -10.86 -7.25
C HIS A 12 11.44 -12.04 -6.30
N PRO A 13 12.46 -12.90 -6.12
CA PRO A 13 12.38 -13.96 -5.13
C PRO A 13 12.23 -13.37 -3.71
N PRO A 14 11.56 -14.10 -2.79
CA PRO A 14 11.51 -13.71 -1.39
C PRO A 14 12.92 -13.53 -0.81
N VAL A 15 13.08 -12.49 0.02
CA VAL A 15 14.36 -12.16 0.62
C VAL A 15 14.77 -13.24 1.64
N LYS A 16 15.93 -13.86 1.39
CA LYS A 16 16.55 -14.79 2.32
C LYS A 16 17.44 -14.06 3.31
N VAL A 17 17.20 -14.26 4.59
CA VAL A 17 17.96 -13.64 5.68
C VAL A 17 19.02 -14.64 6.17
N LYS A 18 20.30 -14.31 6.07
CA LYS A 18 21.38 -15.19 6.54
C LYS A 18 21.33 -15.34 8.06
N CYS A 19 21.71 -16.51 8.56
CA CYS A 19 21.96 -16.70 9.98
C CYS A 19 23.38 -16.19 10.34
N PHE A 20 23.45 -15.01 10.97
CA PHE A 20 24.70 -14.41 11.45
C PHE A 20 25.00 -14.76 12.91
N SER A 21 23.96 -15.05 13.69
CA SER A 21 24.08 -15.44 15.09
C SER A 21 24.76 -16.80 15.22
N ILE A 22 25.71 -16.87 16.15
CA ILE A 22 26.42 -18.10 16.52
C ILE A 22 26.04 -18.61 17.91
N ASP A 23 25.56 -17.70 18.77
CA ASP A 23 25.19 -17.97 20.15
C ASP A 23 23.68 -17.80 20.35
N GLU A 24 23.13 -18.59 21.29
CA GLU A 24 21.76 -18.42 21.77
C GLU A 24 21.65 -17.14 22.62
N TYR A 25 20.49 -16.49 22.55
CA TYR A 25 20.17 -15.41 23.47
C TYR A 25 19.93 -15.97 24.88
N PRO A 26 20.59 -15.46 25.94
CA PRO A 26 20.51 -16.01 27.29
C PRO A 26 19.26 -15.50 28.02
N TYR A 27 18.08 -15.96 27.61
CA TYR A 27 16.80 -15.49 28.15
C TYR A 27 16.70 -15.69 29.66
N GLY A 28 16.37 -14.63 30.39
CA GLY A 28 16.23 -14.64 31.85
C GLY A 28 17.55 -14.56 32.64
N GLU A 29 18.71 -14.62 31.99
CA GLU A 29 20.02 -14.45 32.66
C GLU A 29 20.51 -12.99 32.63
N VAL A 30 20.14 -12.23 31.60
CA VAL A 30 20.53 -10.84 31.39
C VAL A 30 19.30 -10.03 30.99
N ASP A 31 19.15 -8.81 31.52
CA ASP A 31 18.07 -7.91 31.09
C ASP A 31 18.21 -7.56 29.60
N PHE A 32 17.10 -7.48 28.89
CA PHE A 32 17.08 -7.23 27.45
C PHE A 32 17.80 -5.93 27.06
N LEU A 33 17.60 -4.85 27.82
CA LEU A 33 18.21 -3.55 27.52
C LEU A 33 19.69 -3.51 27.93
N GLU A 34 20.09 -4.33 28.90
CA GLU A 34 21.48 -4.44 29.34
C GLU A 34 22.31 -5.43 28.50
N TYR A 35 21.66 -6.28 27.68
CA TYR A 35 22.34 -7.32 26.90
C TYR A 35 23.52 -6.78 26.08
N PRO A 36 23.40 -5.71 25.27
CA PRO A 36 24.55 -5.20 24.53
C PRO A 36 25.71 -4.78 25.44
N ALA A 37 25.42 -4.06 26.53
CA ALA A 37 26.42 -3.60 27.48
C ALA A 37 27.13 -4.79 28.17
N SER A 38 26.40 -5.86 28.50
CA SER A 38 26.95 -7.10 29.04
C SER A 38 27.94 -7.78 28.07
N ARG A 39 27.80 -7.52 26.76
CA ARG A 39 28.70 -7.98 25.69
C ARG A 39 29.76 -6.94 25.30
N GLY A 40 29.92 -5.88 26.09
CA GLY A 40 30.93 -4.84 25.87
C GLY A 40 30.59 -3.84 24.75
N TRP A 41 29.32 -3.75 24.36
CA TRP A 41 28.86 -2.72 23.42
C TRP A 41 28.61 -1.41 24.15
N LYS A 42 29.07 -0.32 23.54
CA LYS A 42 28.76 1.04 24.01
C LYS A 42 27.52 1.56 23.31
N HIS A 43 26.85 2.53 23.93
CA HIS A 43 25.71 3.22 23.30
C HIS A 43 26.05 3.79 21.91
N SER A 44 27.28 4.29 21.71
CA SER A 44 27.78 4.76 20.41
C SER A 44 27.89 3.67 19.34
N ASP A 45 28.02 2.39 19.74
CA ASP A 45 28.13 1.26 18.82
C ASP A 45 26.75 0.81 18.31
N LEU A 46 25.69 1.09 19.08
CA LEU A 46 24.32 0.72 18.78
C LEU A 46 23.64 1.77 17.88
N ASN A 47 24.07 3.02 17.98
CA ASN A 47 23.55 4.10 17.16
C ASN A 47 24.21 4.13 15.78
N GLY A 48 23.50 4.73 14.82
CA GLY A 48 24.05 5.05 13.52
C GLY A 48 24.70 6.42 13.53
N TYR A 49 24.30 7.24 12.57
CA TYR A 49 24.81 8.60 12.37
C TYR A 49 23.97 9.60 13.18
N SER A 50 23.97 9.56 14.51
CA SER A 50 23.04 10.37 15.31
C SER A 50 23.06 11.88 14.97
N GLN A 51 21.90 12.49 14.70
CA GLN A 51 21.68 13.92 14.94
C GLN A 51 21.30 14.14 16.41
N ILE A 52 22.00 15.02 17.09
CA ILE A 52 21.64 15.47 18.44
C ILE A 52 20.35 16.29 18.34
N HIS A 53 19.26 15.88 19.01
CA HIS A 53 18.07 16.74 19.12
C HIS A 53 18.12 17.66 20.35
N HIS A 54 17.98 18.96 20.02
CA HIS A 54 17.33 20.06 20.74
C HIS A 54 17.81 20.44 22.15
N GLY A 55 18.76 21.39 22.17
CA GLY A 55 19.00 22.27 23.30
C GLY A 55 19.79 23.52 22.89
N ILE A 56 19.06 24.60 22.64
CA ILE A 56 19.51 26.01 22.61
C ILE A 56 20.26 26.46 21.33
N GLU A 57 19.70 27.50 20.72
CA GLU A 57 20.28 28.33 19.65
C GLU A 57 21.78 28.57 19.86
N THR A 58 22.62 28.11 18.93
CA THR A 58 23.82 28.87 18.54
C THR A 58 24.16 28.60 17.08
N THR A 59 24.21 29.70 16.35
CA THR A 59 24.72 29.91 14.99
C THR A 59 25.91 29.05 14.59
N ILE A 60 25.73 28.32 13.48
CA ILE A 60 26.69 27.97 12.41
C ILE A 60 28.15 27.75 12.85
N SER A 61 28.55 26.47 12.91
CA SER A 61 29.90 26.05 12.50
C SER A 61 29.92 24.59 12.01
N SER A 62 30.41 24.43 10.77
CA SER A 62 31.16 23.28 10.21
C SER A 62 30.50 21.88 10.25
N MET A 63 30.04 21.30 9.13
CA MET A 63 30.88 20.69 8.06
C MET A 63 32.03 19.77 8.51
N ALA A 64 31.97 19.19 9.70
CA ALA A 64 32.79 18.02 10.04
C ALA A 64 31.96 16.73 9.80
N PRO A 65 32.46 15.75 9.03
CA PRO A 65 31.81 14.43 8.95
C PRO A 65 31.82 13.81 10.35
N GLN A 66 30.63 13.49 10.88
CA GLN A 66 30.50 12.71 12.09
C GLN A 66 31.02 11.29 11.83
N PRO A 67 31.70 10.64 12.80
CA PRO A 67 32.11 9.26 12.63
C PRO A 67 30.88 8.39 12.43
N GLY A 68 30.89 7.57 11.39
CA GLY A 68 29.87 6.53 11.21
C GLY A 68 29.92 5.49 12.33
N PRO A 69 29.08 4.43 12.26
CA PRO A 69 29.10 3.40 13.26
C PRO A 69 30.52 2.85 13.47
N VAL A 70 30.96 2.76 14.73
CA VAL A 70 32.32 2.35 15.10
C VAL A 70 32.57 0.89 14.71
N ARG A 71 31.51 0.08 14.70
CA ARG A 71 31.51 -1.35 14.38
C ARG A 71 30.96 -1.61 12.98
N THR A 72 31.57 -2.57 12.29
CA THR A 72 31.20 -2.98 10.93
C THR A 72 29.93 -3.84 10.91
N PRO A 73 29.23 -3.99 9.77
CA PRO A 73 28.13 -4.94 9.62
C PRO A 73 28.49 -6.36 10.06
N THR A 74 29.72 -6.82 9.79
CA THR A 74 30.21 -8.13 10.21
C THR A 74 30.17 -8.32 11.73
N GLU A 75 30.41 -7.27 12.50
CA GLU A 75 30.32 -7.29 13.97
C GLU A 75 28.89 -7.06 14.47
N ARG A 76 28.11 -6.24 13.75
CA ARG A 76 26.75 -5.86 14.13
C ARG A 76 25.73 -6.95 13.85
N ASN A 77 25.79 -7.60 12.69
CA ASN A 77 24.77 -8.56 12.26
C ASN A 77 24.58 -9.71 13.26
N PRO A 78 25.64 -10.37 13.79
CA PRO A 78 25.47 -11.42 14.79
C PRO A 78 24.82 -10.89 16.08
N THR A 79 25.26 -9.73 16.58
CA THR A 79 24.72 -9.17 17.82
C THR A 79 23.27 -8.72 17.66
N PHE A 80 22.92 -8.00 16.60
CA PHE A 80 21.55 -7.58 16.35
C PHE A 80 20.62 -8.77 16.07
N GLN A 81 21.10 -9.82 15.41
CA GLN A 81 20.29 -11.03 15.22
C GLN A 81 20.10 -11.80 16.55
N THR A 82 21.13 -11.97 17.37
CA THR A 82 20.94 -12.62 18.68
C THR A 82 20.07 -11.77 19.61
N TRP A 83 20.24 -10.45 19.63
CA TRP A 83 19.55 -9.55 20.55
C TRP A 83 18.18 -9.10 20.03
N ALA A 84 18.16 -8.32 18.96
CA ALA A 84 16.96 -7.65 18.45
C ALA A 84 16.03 -8.56 17.64
N PHE A 85 16.49 -9.76 17.23
CA PHE A 85 15.63 -10.77 16.61
C PHE A 85 15.26 -11.87 17.61
N PHE A 86 16.22 -12.70 18.06
CA PHE A 86 15.94 -13.82 18.97
C PHE A 86 15.60 -13.39 20.40
N GLY A 87 16.35 -12.44 20.96
CA GLY A 87 16.09 -11.91 22.29
C GLY A 87 14.74 -11.22 22.36
N LEU A 88 14.42 -10.40 21.36
CA LEU A 88 13.12 -9.72 21.28
C LEU A 88 11.95 -10.72 21.29
N MET A 89 12.00 -11.75 20.44
CA MET A 89 10.98 -12.79 20.45
C MET A 89 10.93 -13.56 21.78
N SER A 90 12.08 -13.79 22.43
CA SER A 90 12.13 -14.49 23.72
C SER A 90 11.46 -13.69 24.84
N GLU A 91 11.71 -12.38 24.88
CA GLU A 91 11.07 -11.45 25.82
C GLU A 91 9.57 -11.36 25.59
N VAL A 92 9.13 -11.17 24.34
CA VAL A 92 7.70 -11.05 24.02
C VAL A 92 6.96 -12.35 24.25
N PHE A 93 7.47 -13.48 23.78
CA PHE A 93 6.82 -14.78 23.96
C PHE A 93 7.04 -15.39 25.36
N GLN A 94 7.76 -14.67 26.23
CA GLN A 94 8.04 -15.04 27.62
C GLN A 94 8.62 -16.46 27.77
N LYS A 95 9.50 -16.83 26.83
CA LYS A 95 10.15 -18.15 26.80
C LYS A 95 11.41 -18.09 25.96
N GLN A 96 12.33 -19.02 26.21
CA GLN A 96 13.51 -19.18 25.36
C GLN A 96 13.08 -19.51 23.92
N VAL A 97 13.36 -18.61 22.99
CA VAL A 97 13.32 -18.89 21.56
C VAL A 97 14.69 -19.36 21.13
N THR A 98 14.77 -20.58 20.60
CA THR A 98 16.04 -21.18 20.20
C THR A 98 16.31 -20.96 18.72
N ARG A 99 17.58 -20.70 18.40
CA ARG A 99 18.08 -20.55 17.03
C ARG A 99 17.69 -21.73 16.15
N ALA A 100 17.79 -22.95 16.68
CA ALA A 100 17.47 -24.19 15.96
C ALA A 100 16.03 -24.27 15.44
N SER A 101 15.08 -23.54 16.06
CA SER A 101 13.68 -23.53 15.63
C SER A 101 13.43 -22.63 14.40
N PHE A 102 14.44 -21.85 14.00
CA PHE A 102 14.36 -20.82 12.96
C PHE A 102 15.45 -20.97 11.90
N ILE A 103 16.09 -22.14 11.78
CA ILE A 103 17.13 -22.35 10.77
C ILE A 103 16.65 -23.30 9.69
N SER A 104 16.86 -22.87 8.45
CA SER A 104 16.88 -23.75 7.28
C SER A 104 18.27 -23.73 6.63
N VAL A 105 18.66 -24.83 5.98
CA VAL A 105 19.91 -24.91 5.23
C VAL A 105 19.59 -24.75 3.75
N GLY A 106 20.22 -23.76 3.11
CA GLY A 106 20.06 -23.51 1.68
C GLY A 106 20.81 -24.53 0.82
N GLU A 107 20.54 -24.50 -0.49
CA GLU A 107 21.24 -25.35 -1.47
C GLU A 107 22.75 -25.06 -1.54
N ASP A 108 23.16 -23.87 -1.13
CA ASP A 108 24.56 -23.44 -1.02
C ASP A 108 25.24 -23.90 0.28
N GLY A 109 24.52 -24.65 1.13
CA GLY A 109 24.98 -25.15 2.42
C GLY A 109 25.06 -24.08 3.51
N GLN A 110 24.58 -22.86 3.27
CA GLN A 110 24.52 -21.79 4.27
C GLN A 110 23.24 -21.88 5.11
N GLU A 111 23.31 -21.39 6.35
CA GLU A 111 22.15 -21.31 7.24
C GLU A 111 21.38 -20.00 7.01
N TYR A 112 20.07 -20.11 6.90
CA TYR A 112 19.14 -19.00 6.72
C TYR A 112 18.08 -19.01 7.81
N ILE A 113 17.59 -17.82 8.16
CA ILE A 113 16.46 -17.66 9.08
C ILE A 113 15.17 -18.08 8.37
N ASP A 114 14.50 -19.08 8.91
CA ASP A 114 13.17 -19.55 8.55
C ASP A 114 12.17 -19.13 9.64
N THR A 115 11.24 -18.27 9.26
CA THR A 115 10.22 -17.72 10.17
C THR A 115 8.84 -18.36 10.00
N SER A 116 8.73 -19.48 9.30
CA SER A 116 7.46 -20.20 9.11
C SER A 116 6.77 -20.60 10.42
N VAL A 117 7.54 -20.78 11.51
CA VAL A 117 7.02 -21.09 12.86
C VAL A 117 6.43 -19.86 13.57
N PHE A 118 6.75 -18.64 13.13
CA PHE A 118 6.41 -17.40 13.82
C PHE A 118 4.89 -17.20 14.04
N PRO A 119 3.99 -17.43 13.06
CA PRO A 119 2.55 -17.28 13.28
C PRO A 119 2.01 -18.22 14.35
N LYS A 120 2.59 -19.42 14.49
CA LYS A 120 2.23 -20.35 15.56
C LYS A 120 2.66 -19.79 16.92
N LEU A 121 3.86 -19.22 17.02
CA LEU A 121 4.33 -18.61 18.27
C LEU A 121 3.48 -17.43 18.71
N VAL A 122 3.08 -16.56 17.79
CA VAL A 122 2.16 -15.44 18.05
C VAL A 122 0.82 -15.96 18.61
N ARG A 123 0.21 -16.96 17.95
CA ARG A 123 -1.05 -17.56 18.44
C ARG A 123 -0.90 -18.22 19.81
N ASP A 124 0.17 -18.99 20.01
CA ASP A 124 0.46 -19.67 21.27
C ASP A 124 0.65 -18.64 22.40
N PHE A 125 1.33 -17.52 22.12
CA PHE A 125 1.52 -16.41 23.05
C PHE A 125 0.19 -15.73 23.43
N ILE A 126 -0.62 -15.31 22.46
CA ILE A 126 -1.91 -14.68 22.71
C ILE A 126 -2.81 -15.61 23.54
N PHE A 127 -2.83 -16.90 23.19
CA PHE A 127 -3.60 -17.90 23.94
C PHE A 127 -3.06 -18.06 25.36
N GLN A 128 -1.74 -18.14 25.54
CA GLN A 128 -1.11 -18.26 26.85
C GLN A 128 -1.43 -17.07 27.74
N VAL A 129 -1.28 -15.84 27.26
CA VAL A 129 -1.59 -14.62 28.02
C VAL A 129 -3.07 -14.59 28.44
N ARG A 130 -3.98 -14.94 27.52
CA ARG A 130 -5.43 -14.96 27.81
C ARG A 130 -5.86 -16.11 28.72
N ALA A 131 -5.13 -17.23 28.72
CA ALA A 131 -5.42 -18.40 29.54
C ALA A 131 -4.77 -18.34 30.93
N GLN A 132 -3.73 -17.50 31.12
CA GLN A 132 -2.99 -17.41 32.38
C GLN A 132 -3.88 -16.87 33.52
N SER A 133 -4.02 -17.69 34.56
CA SER A 133 -4.62 -17.34 35.85
C SER A 133 -3.57 -17.21 36.97
N ASP A 134 -2.29 -17.35 36.63
CA ASP A 134 -1.18 -17.30 37.58
C ASP A 134 -0.65 -15.87 37.74
N GLY A 135 -0.53 -15.44 39.00
CA GLY A 135 -0.20 -14.07 39.39
C GLY A 135 -1.44 -13.22 39.68
N GLY A 136 -1.31 -12.27 40.61
CA GLY A 136 -2.36 -11.28 40.84
C GLY A 136 -2.47 -10.29 39.66
N PRO A 137 -3.58 -9.53 39.54
CA PRO A 137 -3.76 -8.54 38.47
C PRO A 137 -2.56 -7.58 38.30
N GLU A 138 -1.98 -7.12 39.42
CA GLU A 138 -0.80 -6.23 39.43
C GLU A 138 0.44 -6.87 38.79
N GLU A 139 0.64 -8.17 38.98
CA GLU A 139 1.80 -8.88 38.40
C GLU A 139 1.61 -9.07 36.88
N GLN A 140 0.38 -9.31 36.44
CA GLN A 140 0.05 -9.45 35.02
C GLN A 140 0.16 -8.12 34.29
N GLU A 141 -0.29 -7.03 34.90
CA GLU A 141 -0.10 -5.67 34.40
C GLU A 141 1.40 -5.33 34.26
N ALA A 142 2.21 -5.56 35.30
CA ALA A 142 3.65 -5.28 35.26
C ALA A 142 4.37 -6.10 34.16
N LYS A 143 4.00 -7.36 33.97
CA LYS A 143 4.51 -8.20 32.87
C LYS A 143 4.12 -7.64 31.49
N SER A 144 2.89 -7.16 31.35
CA SER A 144 2.37 -6.58 30.10
C SER A 144 3.18 -5.34 29.72
N TRP A 145 3.37 -4.40 30.65
CA TRP A 145 4.17 -3.20 30.42
C TRP A 145 5.63 -3.50 30.13
N LYS A 146 6.23 -4.47 30.82
CA LYS A 146 7.61 -4.90 30.51
C LYS A 146 7.76 -5.35 29.05
N CYS A 147 6.82 -6.16 28.53
CA CYS A 147 6.87 -6.58 27.13
C CYS A 147 6.71 -5.38 26.17
N ILE A 148 5.77 -4.47 26.45
CA ILE A 148 5.54 -3.24 25.67
C ILE A 148 6.81 -2.39 25.60
N ASP A 149 7.45 -2.13 26.75
CA ASP A 149 8.67 -1.35 26.84
C ASP A 149 9.82 -1.97 26.04
N VAL A 150 9.94 -3.30 26.05
CA VAL A 150 10.98 -4.02 25.27
C VAL A 150 10.81 -3.79 23.77
N VAL A 151 9.60 -3.93 23.23
CA VAL A 151 9.34 -3.71 21.80
C VAL A 151 9.57 -2.27 21.40
N LEU A 152 9.06 -1.32 22.18
CA LEU A 152 9.20 0.10 21.89
C LEU A 152 10.65 0.58 22.01
N SER A 153 11.40 0.07 22.99
CA SER A 153 12.83 0.34 23.11
C SER A 153 13.61 -0.21 21.91
N CYS A 154 13.26 -1.40 21.42
CA CYS A 154 13.86 -1.97 20.23
C CYS A 154 13.51 -1.15 18.98
N LEU A 155 12.26 -0.72 18.82
CA LEU A 155 11.84 0.21 17.76
C LEU A 155 12.63 1.51 17.79
N GLN A 156 12.74 2.14 18.96
CA GLN A 156 13.49 3.38 19.12
C GLN A 156 14.97 3.18 18.79
N GLN A 157 15.57 2.08 19.25
CA GLN A 157 16.95 1.75 18.91
C GLN A 157 17.15 1.56 17.39
N MET A 158 16.19 0.93 16.70
CA MET A 158 16.23 0.77 15.25
C MET A 158 16.08 2.10 14.52
N LYS A 159 15.30 3.05 15.02
CA LYS A 159 15.24 4.40 14.46
C LYS A 159 16.54 5.18 14.67
N ASP A 160 17.11 5.11 15.87
CA ASP A 160 18.38 5.77 16.21
C ASP A 160 19.56 5.20 15.42
N LEU A 161 19.41 3.96 14.96
CA LEU A 161 20.33 3.35 14.03
C LEU A 161 20.33 4.04 12.65
N ILE A 162 19.21 4.64 12.25
CA ILE A 162 19.01 5.18 10.90
C ILE A 162 18.96 6.70 10.88
N SER A 163 18.77 7.36 12.03
CA SER A 163 18.48 8.80 12.18
C SER A 163 19.59 9.79 11.74
N GLY A 164 20.54 9.37 10.91
CA GLY A 164 21.37 10.28 10.10
C GLY A 164 21.77 9.75 8.72
N VAL A 165 21.03 8.75 8.22
CA VAL A 165 21.19 8.21 6.86
C VAL A 165 20.52 9.11 5.80
N GLN A 166 19.62 10.01 6.20
CA GLN A 166 18.80 10.83 5.30
C GLN A 166 19.54 11.90 4.45
N ALA A 167 20.89 11.93 4.42
CA ALA A 167 21.63 13.04 3.81
C ALA A 167 22.49 12.72 2.57
N ARG A 168 22.56 11.48 2.07
CA ARG A 168 23.38 11.17 0.88
C ARG A 168 22.70 10.21 -0.10
N ASP A 169 22.27 10.75 -1.24
CA ASP A 169 22.02 10.06 -2.52
C ASP A 169 21.13 8.80 -2.51
N GLY A 170 20.26 8.61 -1.50
CA GLY A 170 19.33 7.48 -1.44
C GLY A 170 19.97 6.12 -1.20
N VAL A 171 21.25 6.08 -0.84
CA VAL A 171 21.97 4.84 -0.47
C VAL A 171 22.09 4.81 1.05
N ALA A 172 21.36 3.90 1.69
CA ALA A 172 21.58 3.63 3.10
C ALA A 172 23.02 3.12 3.28
N PRO A 173 23.84 3.69 4.18
CA PRO A 173 25.11 3.09 4.55
C PRO A 173 24.89 1.64 4.96
N GLU A 174 25.84 0.76 4.64
CA GLU A 174 25.85 -0.63 5.13
C GLU A 174 26.08 -0.61 6.64
N ILE A 175 24.99 -0.44 7.39
CA ILE A 175 24.96 -0.45 8.85
C ILE A 175 24.69 -1.87 9.36
N LEU A 176 23.75 -2.53 8.71
CA LEU A 176 23.41 -3.94 8.87
C LEU A 176 23.33 -4.56 7.46
N ASP A 177 23.37 -5.88 7.39
CA ASP A 177 22.90 -6.59 6.21
C ASP A 177 21.44 -6.19 5.91
N GLU A 178 21.16 -5.86 4.65
CA GLU A 178 19.87 -5.30 4.24
C GLU A 178 18.70 -6.27 4.52
N ALA A 179 18.90 -7.58 4.31
CA ALA A 179 17.89 -8.59 4.61
C ALA A 179 17.65 -8.73 6.11
N LEU A 180 18.70 -8.63 6.93
CA LEU A 180 18.57 -8.60 8.39
C LEU A 180 17.79 -7.36 8.86
N ALA A 181 18.16 -6.16 8.37
CA ALA A 181 17.47 -4.92 8.74
C ALA A 181 15.98 -4.96 8.39
N LEU A 182 15.66 -5.41 7.18
CA LEU A 182 14.29 -5.65 6.72
C LEU A 182 13.55 -6.64 7.62
N SER A 183 14.20 -7.75 8.00
CA SER A 183 13.59 -8.76 8.87
C SER A 183 13.29 -8.27 10.29
N LEU A 184 14.12 -7.38 10.84
CA LEU A 184 13.89 -6.77 12.14
C LEU A 184 12.69 -5.82 12.09
N GLU A 185 12.56 -5.05 11.02
CA GLU A 185 11.44 -4.13 10.86
C GLU A 185 10.10 -4.86 10.72
N ILE A 186 10.04 -5.91 9.89
CA ILE A 186 8.83 -6.74 9.78
C ILE A 186 8.51 -7.38 11.13
N LEU A 187 9.52 -7.95 11.82
CA LEU A 187 9.32 -8.57 13.13
C LEU A 187 8.72 -7.58 14.15
N LEU A 188 9.26 -6.36 14.22
CA LEU A 188 8.75 -5.32 15.14
C LEU A 188 7.32 -4.90 14.78
N ASN A 189 7.02 -4.79 13.48
CA ASN A 189 5.68 -4.47 13.02
C ASN A 189 4.67 -5.58 13.30
N ASP A 190 5.07 -6.85 13.28
CA ASP A 190 4.19 -7.98 13.57
C ASP A 190 4.01 -8.24 15.08
N LEU A 191 5.05 -8.01 15.89
CA LEU A 191 4.99 -8.23 17.34
C LEU A 191 4.11 -7.20 18.05
N LEU A 192 4.05 -5.96 17.56
CA LEU A 192 3.30 -4.90 18.21
C LEU A 192 1.77 -5.17 18.20
N PRO A 193 1.11 -5.48 17.05
CA PRO A 193 -0.28 -5.91 17.04
C PRO A 193 -0.53 -7.19 17.84
N ALA A 194 0.39 -8.17 17.77
CA ALA A 194 0.28 -9.41 18.54
C ALA A 194 0.22 -9.14 20.05
N MET A 195 1.04 -8.21 20.54
CA MET A 195 1.05 -7.79 21.94
C MET A 195 -0.18 -7.00 22.33
N THR A 196 -0.61 -6.03 21.51
CA THR A 196 -1.85 -5.32 21.80
C THR A 196 -3.02 -6.29 21.90
N GLN A 197 -3.14 -7.22 20.95
CA GLN A 197 -4.20 -8.23 20.97
C GLN A 197 -4.13 -9.13 22.21
N ALA A 198 -2.92 -9.46 22.68
CA ALA A 198 -2.74 -10.25 23.90
C ALA A 198 -3.13 -9.49 25.16
N TYR A 199 -2.78 -8.21 25.27
CA TYR A 199 -2.92 -7.41 26.49
C TYR A 199 -4.18 -6.55 26.58
N GLU A 200 -4.94 -6.41 25.49
CA GLU A 200 -6.24 -5.72 25.48
C GLU A 200 -7.23 -6.33 26.49
N THR A 201 -7.10 -7.62 26.84
CA THR A 201 -7.94 -8.25 27.87
C THR A 201 -7.47 -8.01 29.30
N ILE A 202 -6.28 -7.43 29.49
CA ILE A 202 -5.63 -7.24 30.80
C ILE A 202 -5.60 -5.76 31.18
N ILE A 203 -5.16 -4.88 30.27
CA ILE A 203 -5.01 -3.43 30.47
C ILE A 203 -5.68 -2.61 29.34
N PRO A 204 -6.98 -2.82 29.03
CA PRO A 204 -7.62 -2.21 27.86
C PRO A 204 -7.57 -0.68 27.86
N GLN A 205 -7.85 -0.04 29.01
CA GLN A 205 -7.94 1.40 29.10
C GLN A 205 -6.55 2.03 29.05
N GLU A 206 -5.63 1.53 29.85
CA GLU A 206 -4.27 2.05 29.95
C GLU A 206 -3.50 1.85 28.63
N LEU A 207 -3.71 0.70 27.97
CA LEU A 207 -3.14 0.44 26.65
C LEU A 207 -3.70 1.39 25.59
N SER A 208 -5.02 1.61 25.56
CA SER A 208 -5.64 2.57 24.64
C SER A 208 -5.10 3.99 24.86
N GLU A 209 -5.09 4.46 26.11
CA GLU A 209 -4.57 5.79 26.47
C GLU A 209 -3.09 5.95 26.10
N TYR A 210 -2.30 4.89 26.27
CA TYR A 210 -0.90 4.88 25.91
C TYR A 210 -0.68 4.94 24.39
N LEU A 211 -1.37 4.09 23.63
CA LEU A 211 -1.28 4.08 22.16
C LEU A 211 -1.68 5.43 21.57
N ASP A 212 -2.76 6.03 22.10
CA ASP A 212 -3.21 7.37 21.70
C ASP A 212 -2.16 8.45 22.04
N LYS A 213 -1.59 8.40 23.25
CA LYS A 213 -0.56 9.35 23.70
C LYS A 213 0.70 9.28 22.84
N GLU A 214 1.14 8.07 22.50
CA GLU A 214 2.33 7.86 21.68
C GLU A 214 2.03 7.98 20.18
N GLY A 215 0.76 8.14 19.78
CA GLY A 215 0.34 8.25 18.39
C GLY A 215 0.50 6.96 17.59
N ILE A 216 0.51 5.80 18.26
CA ILE A 216 0.68 4.49 17.65
C ILE A 216 -0.65 4.02 17.07
N VAL A 217 -0.70 3.83 15.76
CA VAL A 217 -1.87 3.27 15.06
C VAL A 217 -1.58 1.81 14.72
N LEU A 218 -2.47 0.91 15.13
CA LEU A 218 -2.32 -0.53 14.92
C LEU A 218 -2.88 -0.98 13.56
N GLU A 219 -3.99 -0.41 13.12
CA GLU A 219 -4.61 -0.60 11.79
C GLU A 219 -5.41 0.66 11.39
N GLY A 220 -5.42 1.05 10.11
CA GLY A 220 -6.35 2.07 9.56
C GLY A 220 -5.78 3.48 9.25
N ASP A 221 -6.63 4.27 8.55
CA ASP A 221 -6.38 5.54 7.83
C ASP A 221 -5.87 6.71 8.70
N SER A 222 -4.58 6.72 9.04
CA SER A 222 -3.91 7.98 9.39
C SER A 222 -2.83 8.31 8.37
N PRO A 223 -2.90 9.48 7.71
CA PRO A 223 -1.86 9.97 6.80
C PRO A 223 -0.58 10.46 7.52
N ALA A 224 -0.50 10.32 8.84
CA ALA A 224 0.68 10.66 9.62
C ALA A 224 1.69 9.50 9.66
N GLN A 225 2.98 9.82 9.67
CA GLN A 225 4.07 8.86 9.89
C GLN A 225 3.81 8.11 11.20
N ASN A 226 3.54 6.80 11.10
CA ASN A 226 3.37 5.97 12.28
C ASN A 226 4.69 6.00 13.07
N PRO A 227 4.70 6.36 14.36
CA PRO A 227 5.91 6.36 15.15
C PRO A 227 6.50 4.96 15.32
N THR A 228 5.90 3.89 14.82
CA THR A 228 6.52 2.56 14.78
C THR A 228 7.28 2.31 13.48
N GLU A 229 7.22 3.23 12.53
CA GLU A 229 7.89 3.10 11.25
C GLU A 229 9.42 3.25 11.40
N VAL A 230 10.15 2.30 10.82
CA VAL A 230 11.59 2.28 10.76
C VAL A 230 11.99 2.62 9.31
N PRO A 231 12.87 3.60 9.04
CA PRO A 231 13.13 4.00 7.64
C PRO A 231 13.81 2.94 6.74
N PHE A 232 14.21 1.75 7.23
CA PHE A 232 14.97 0.77 6.46
C PHE A 232 14.13 0.14 5.33
N LEU A 233 12.94 -0.38 5.64
CA LEU A 233 12.04 -0.91 4.64
C LEU A 233 11.61 0.21 3.70
N SER A 234 11.36 1.42 4.20
CA SER A 234 11.03 2.56 3.34
C SER A 234 12.09 2.73 2.24
N LEU A 235 13.37 2.72 2.60
CA LEU A 235 14.48 2.80 1.64
C LEU A 235 14.56 1.56 0.74
N TYR A 236 14.40 0.36 1.27
CA TYR A 236 14.41 -0.89 0.51
C TYR A 236 13.28 -0.92 -0.54
N PHE A 237 12.05 -0.66 -0.09
CA PHE A 237 10.84 -0.55 -0.88
C PHE A 237 10.99 0.48 -1.99
N GLN A 238 11.37 1.72 -1.64
CA GLN A 238 11.55 2.79 -2.62
C GLN A 238 12.63 2.46 -3.65
N ARG A 239 13.75 1.87 -3.21
CA ARG A 239 14.85 1.49 -4.11
C ARG A 239 14.39 0.41 -5.10
N ARG A 240 13.82 -0.68 -4.59
CA ARG A 240 13.35 -1.81 -5.40
C ARG A 240 12.31 -1.37 -6.44
N LEU A 241 11.28 -0.63 -6.02
CA LEU A 241 10.26 -0.15 -6.97
C LEU A 241 10.84 0.81 -8.02
N LYS A 242 11.79 1.69 -7.64
CA LYS A 242 12.48 2.56 -8.61
C LYS A 242 13.30 1.77 -9.62
N GLU A 243 14.02 0.74 -9.16
CA GLU A 243 14.81 -0.15 -10.03
C GLU A 243 13.92 -0.93 -11.00
N ASP A 244 12.72 -1.32 -10.58
CA ASP A 244 11.71 -1.96 -11.42
C ASP A 244 11.00 -0.98 -12.38
N GLY A 245 11.25 0.33 -12.25
CA GLY A 245 10.72 1.37 -13.14
C GLY A 245 9.32 1.87 -12.78
N TRP A 246 8.87 1.66 -11.53
CA TRP A 246 7.63 2.25 -11.02
C TRP A 246 7.69 3.78 -11.04
N CYS A 247 6.52 4.41 -11.12
CA CYS A 247 6.40 5.86 -11.07
C CYS A 247 6.75 6.41 -9.68
N THR A 248 7.67 7.37 -9.59
CA THR A 248 8.04 8.01 -8.31
C THR A 248 6.83 8.59 -7.56
N THR A 249 5.87 9.19 -8.26
CA THR A 249 4.63 9.69 -7.65
C THR A 249 3.77 8.56 -7.06
N GLU A 250 3.72 7.40 -7.73
CA GLU A 250 2.97 6.25 -7.25
C GLU A 250 3.66 5.58 -6.06
N ILE A 251 5.00 5.54 -6.05
CA ILE A 251 5.76 5.07 -4.89
C ILE A 251 5.44 5.94 -3.66
N GLU A 252 5.46 7.26 -3.79
CA GLU A 252 5.11 8.17 -2.70
C GLU A 252 3.64 8.00 -2.27
N ARG A 253 2.72 7.87 -3.23
CA ARG A 253 1.31 7.61 -2.93
C ARG A 253 1.15 6.31 -2.16
N ILE A 254 1.73 5.20 -2.63
CA ILE A 254 1.65 3.90 -1.95
C ILE A 254 2.27 4.01 -0.56
N TYR A 255 3.40 4.67 -0.44
CA TYR A 255 4.06 4.89 0.85
C TYR A 255 3.13 5.61 1.85
N HIS A 256 2.42 6.65 1.42
CA HIS A 256 1.50 7.40 2.26
C HIS A 256 0.13 6.74 2.47
N SER A 257 -0.38 5.99 1.48
CA SER A 257 -1.67 5.31 1.55
C SER A 257 -1.60 3.94 2.21
N MET A 258 -0.43 3.31 2.25
CA MET A 258 -0.22 1.98 2.83
C MET A 258 0.81 2.06 3.94
N PRO A 259 0.40 2.30 5.20
CA PRO A 259 1.36 2.47 6.29
C PRO A 259 2.07 1.15 6.66
N SER A 260 1.48 -0.01 6.38
CA SER A 260 2.01 -1.31 6.84
C SER A 260 3.32 -1.72 6.11
N PRO A 261 4.41 -1.96 6.86
CA PRO A 261 5.64 -2.54 6.33
C PRO A 261 5.43 -3.86 5.55
N PRO A 262 4.68 -4.87 6.04
CA PRO A 262 4.48 -6.11 5.30
C PRO A 262 3.77 -5.88 3.95
N SER A 263 2.79 -4.98 3.88
CA SER A 263 2.10 -4.66 2.62
C SER A 263 3.04 -4.00 1.61
N ARG A 264 3.93 -3.09 2.05
CA ARG A 264 4.93 -2.48 1.16
C ARG A 264 5.95 -3.52 0.67
N TYR A 265 6.41 -4.41 1.55
CA TYR A 265 7.26 -5.53 1.15
C TYR A 265 6.56 -6.42 0.11
N TYR A 266 5.28 -6.71 0.29
CA TYR A 266 4.45 -7.45 -0.68
C TYR A 266 4.39 -6.73 -2.04
N ILE A 267 4.06 -5.43 -2.05
CA ILE A 267 3.99 -4.62 -3.27
C ILE A 267 5.35 -4.59 -3.99
N SER A 268 6.46 -4.59 -3.25
CA SER A 268 7.81 -4.63 -3.84
C SER A 268 8.10 -5.91 -4.64
N MET A 269 7.26 -6.93 -4.52
CA MET A 269 7.34 -8.18 -5.28
C MET A 269 6.32 -8.27 -6.41
N LEU A 270 5.40 -7.31 -6.54
CA LEU A 270 4.43 -7.26 -7.63
C LEU A 270 5.05 -6.74 -8.92
N ASP A 271 4.51 -7.22 -10.05
CA ASP A 271 4.76 -6.60 -11.34
C ASP A 271 4.17 -5.17 -11.38
N ARG A 272 4.90 -4.27 -12.03
CA ARG A 272 4.49 -2.87 -12.11
C ARG A 272 3.30 -2.69 -13.06
N PRO A 273 2.38 -1.77 -12.75
CA PRO A 273 1.37 -1.33 -13.70
C PRO A 273 2.00 -0.76 -14.98
N GLN A 274 1.44 -1.13 -16.13
CA GLN A 274 1.79 -0.60 -17.46
C GLN A 274 3.31 -0.62 -17.74
N PRO A 275 3.93 -1.82 -17.82
CA PRO A 275 5.37 -1.99 -17.99
C PRO A 275 5.95 -1.38 -19.28
N GLU A 276 5.10 -1.00 -20.23
CA GLU A 276 5.44 -0.31 -21.47
C GLU A 276 5.69 1.20 -21.29
N LEU A 277 5.21 1.82 -20.20
CA LEU A 277 5.36 3.26 -19.93
C LEU A 277 6.63 3.58 -19.16
N SER A 278 7.35 4.64 -19.55
CA SER A 278 8.60 5.05 -18.89
C SER A 278 8.35 6.20 -17.92
N HIS A 279 8.57 5.97 -16.62
CA HIS A 279 8.38 6.98 -15.56
C HIS A 279 9.67 7.70 -15.11
N LYS A 280 10.74 7.64 -15.92
CA LYS A 280 12.04 8.25 -15.60
C LYS A 280 11.99 9.76 -15.36
N ASP A 281 11.05 10.45 -16.01
CA ASP A 281 10.87 11.90 -15.90
C ASP A 281 9.82 12.31 -14.86
N CYS A 282 9.24 11.36 -14.11
CA CYS A 282 8.29 11.65 -13.04
C CYS A 282 9.00 12.13 -11.76
N THR A 283 8.34 13.00 -11.00
CA THR A 283 8.81 13.46 -9.68
C THR A 283 8.00 12.81 -8.55
N SER A 284 8.37 13.04 -7.30
CA SER A 284 7.59 12.61 -6.12
C SER A 284 6.18 13.19 -6.08
N SER A 285 5.95 14.34 -6.74
CA SER A 285 4.68 15.07 -6.70
C SER A 285 3.96 15.16 -8.05
N SER A 286 4.55 14.64 -9.14
CA SER A 286 3.96 14.76 -10.47
C SER A 286 4.33 13.61 -11.41
N CYS A 287 3.29 12.94 -11.93
CA CYS A 287 3.40 11.93 -12.97
C CYS A 287 3.09 12.54 -14.34
N ILE A 288 4.01 12.37 -15.30
CA ILE A 288 3.87 12.92 -16.66
C ILE A 288 2.68 12.34 -17.45
N TYR A 289 2.18 11.17 -17.03
CA TYR A 289 1.04 10.49 -17.66
C TYR A 289 -0.30 10.77 -16.99
N TRP A 290 -0.32 11.37 -15.80
CA TRP A 290 -1.56 11.76 -15.12
C TRP A 290 -2.18 13.01 -15.76
N GLY A 291 -1.35 13.92 -16.27
CA GLY A 291 -1.77 15.18 -16.90
C GLY A 291 -1.69 15.17 -18.43
N MET A 292 -2.11 14.08 -19.11
CA MET A 292 -2.12 14.07 -20.58
C MET A 292 -2.88 15.29 -21.12
N LYS A 293 -2.19 16.12 -21.89
CA LYS A 293 -2.77 17.33 -22.50
C LYS A 293 -3.81 16.92 -23.54
N GLU A 294 -5.02 17.48 -23.43
CA GLU A 294 -6.17 17.25 -24.30
C GLU A 294 -5.83 17.28 -25.80
N THR A 295 -4.86 18.10 -26.21
CA THR A 295 -4.46 18.30 -27.61
C THR A 295 -3.76 17.11 -28.29
N LYS A 296 -3.37 16.08 -27.53
CA LYS A 296 -2.75 14.84 -28.09
C LYS A 296 -3.58 13.58 -27.82
N TYR A 297 -4.81 13.74 -27.32
CA TYR A 297 -5.66 12.63 -26.96
C TYR A 297 -6.20 11.91 -28.21
N ILE A 298 -6.15 10.58 -28.22
CA ILE A 298 -6.74 9.76 -29.28
C ILE A 298 -7.70 8.77 -28.64
N THR A 299 -8.98 8.87 -28.99
CA THR A 299 -10.00 7.88 -28.64
C THR A 299 -9.69 6.58 -29.37
N LYS A 300 -9.64 5.47 -28.64
CA LYS A 300 -9.26 4.15 -29.17
C LYS A 300 -10.49 3.30 -29.49
N HIS A 301 -10.33 2.48 -30.52
CA HIS A 301 -11.21 1.35 -30.77
C HIS A 301 -10.88 0.20 -29.80
N THR A 302 -11.74 -0.84 -29.76
CA THR A 302 -11.49 -2.04 -28.96
C THR A 302 -10.36 -2.90 -29.51
N THR A 303 -10.05 -2.76 -30.80
CA THR A 303 -8.94 -3.43 -31.50
C THR A 303 -8.28 -2.44 -32.46
N ASP A 304 -6.97 -2.58 -32.67
CA ASP A 304 -6.17 -1.64 -33.49
C ASP A 304 -6.54 -1.66 -34.98
N ASP A 305 -7.17 -2.74 -35.46
CA ASP A 305 -7.59 -2.94 -36.85
C ASP A 305 -9.01 -2.44 -37.15
N CYS A 306 -9.73 -1.97 -36.13
CA CYS A 306 -11.10 -1.49 -36.29
C CYS A 306 -11.13 -0.03 -36.78
N ALA A 307 -11.96 0.23 -37.80
CA ALA A 307 -12.23 1.57 -38.33
C ALA A 307 -13.74 1.84 -38.42
N CYS A 308 -14.50 1.38 -37.41
CA CYS A 308 -15.94 1.60 -37.37
C CYS A 308 -16.28 3.09 -37.22
N GLU A 309 -17.51 3.45 -37.59
CA GLU A 309 -18.02 4.80 -37.33
C GLU A 309 -18.21 5.07 -35.83
N ASP A 310 -18.33 6.34 -35.48
CA ASP A 310 -18.59 6.80 -34.12
C ASP A 310 -20.08 6.88 -33.81
N VAL A 311 -20.39 6.70 -32.54
CA VAL A 311 -21.73 6.87 -31.97
C VAL A 311 -21.72 8.11 -31.09
N ALA A 312 -22.65 9.03 -31.32
CA ALA A 312 -22.77 10.30 -30.63
C ALA A 312 -23.92 10.34 -29.62
N MET A 313 -23.78 11.15 -28.58
CA MET A 313 -24.86 11.53 -27.66
C MET A 313 -25.56 12.82 -28.13
N PRO A 314 -26.89 12.85 -28.27
CA PRO A 314 -27.63 14.08 -28.58
C PRO A 314 -27.50 15.13 -27.45
N GLN A 315 -26.69 16.17 -27.66
CA GLN A 315 -26.35 17.13 -26.59
C GLN A 315 -27.53 17.95 -26.06
N VAL A 316 -28.43 18.41 -26.95
CA VAL A 316 -29.62 19.17 -26.56
C VAL A 316 -30.47 18.42 -25.54
N ASP A 317 -30.57 17.11 -25.70
CA ASP A 317 -31.36 16.27 -24.82
C ASP A 317 -30.63 16.03 -23.47
N VAL A 318 -29.28 16.02 -23.44
CA VAL A 318 -28.47 15.92 -22.20
C VAL A 318 -28.66 17.17 -21.36
N GLU A 319 -28.54 18.34 -22.01
CA GLU A 319 -28.74 19.65 -21.38
C GLU A 319 -30.14 19.73 -20.74
N ALA A 320 -31.18 19.33 -21.46
CA ALA A 320 -32.55 19.32 -20.96
C ALA A 320 -32.72 18.42 -19.71
N ILE A 321 -32.15 17.21 -19.72
CA ILE A 321 -32.22 16.30 -18.56
C ILE A 321 -31.55 16.92 -17.32
N LEU A 322 -30.37 17.51 -17.50
CA LEU A 322 -29.63 18.18 -16.44
C LEU A 322 -30.37 19.40 -15.91
N GLU A 323 -31.06 20.15 -16.78
CA GLU A 323 -31.85 21.31 -16.36
C GLU A 323 -32.99 20.95 -15.40
N HIS A 324 -33.54 19.76 -15.52
CA HIS A 324 -34.58 19.23 -14.65
C HIS A 324 -34.05 18.56 -13.36
N GLY A 325 -32.74 18.68 -13.07
CA GLY A 325 -32.12 18.13 -11.86
C GLY A 325 -31.96 16.60 -11.89
N SER A 326 -31.88 16.01 -13.08
CA SER A 326 -31.63 14.59 -13.32
C SER A 326 -30.32 14.41 -14.09
N TYR A 327 -29.91 13.18 -14.40
CA TYR A 327 -28.73 12.86 -15.21
C TYR A 327 -29.07 11.81 -16.28
N PRO A 328 -28.42 11.85 -17.46
CA PRO A 328 -28.79 11.01 -18.59
C PRO A 328 -28.31 9.57 -18.40
N LEU A 329 -29.21 8.60 -18.59
CA LEU A 329 -28.91 7.18 -18.66
C LEU A 329 -28.97 6.70 -20.10
N ILE A 330 -27.90 6.06 -20.57
CA ILE A 330 -27.79 5.48 -21.90
C ILE A 330 -28.70 4.26 -21.99
N VAL A 331 -29.54 4.23 -23.02
CA VAL A 331 -30.21 3.02 -23.47
C VAL A 331 -29.27 2.35 -24.47
N PRO A 332 -28.94 1.05 -24.32
CA PRO A 332 -28.04 0.30 -25.22
C PRO A 332 -28.73 -0.01 -26.56
N ASP A 333 -29.26 1.01 -27.21
CA ASP A 333 -29.96 0.97 -28.47
C ASP A 333 -29.52 2.15 -29.34
N LEU A 334 -29.40 1.90 -30.64
CA LEU A 334 -28.83 2.82 -31.61
C LEU A 334 -29.88 3.26 -32.61
N THR A 335 -29.78 4.51 -33.05
CA THR A 335 -30.67 5.06 -34.07
C THR A 335 -29.91 5.90 -35.08
N ASN A 336 -30.31 5.80 -36.35
CA ASN A 336 -29.82 6.64 -37.44
C ASN A 336 -30.75 7.84 -37.69
N ALA A 337 -31.69 8.12 -36.77
CA ALA A 337 -32.69 9.17 -36.92
C ALA A 337 -32.15 10.60 -36.70
N GLY A 338 -30.84 10.78 -36.63
CA GLY A 338 -30.21 12.08 -36.45
C GLY A 338 -30.20 12.93 -37.73
N PRO A 339 -30.12 14.27 -37.61
CA PRO A 339 -30.20 15.21 -38.73
C PRO A 339 -29.01 15.16 -39.70
N ASP A 340 -27.90 14.51 -39.31
CA ASP A 340 -26.66 14.43 -40.07
C ASP A 340 -26.28 13.01 -40.52
N GLY A 341 -27.19 12.04 -40.34
CA GLY A 341 -26.98 10.65 -40.75
C GLY A 341 -26.01 9.85 -39.87
N LYS A 342 -25.58 10.39 -38.72
CA LYS A 342 -24.73 9.66 -37.76
C LYS A 342 -25.52 8.66 -36.92
N LEU A 343 -24.80 7.74 -36.29
CA LEU A 343 -25.31 6.89 -35.23
C LEU A 343 -25.47 7.68 -33.94
N TYR A 344 -26.65 7.61 -33.34
CA TYR A 344 -26.93 8.18 -32.03
C TYR A 344 -27.35 7.11 -31.03
N VAL A 345 -26.90 7.28 -29.79
CA VAL A 345 -27.46 6.52 -28.66
C VAL A 345 -28.79 7.12 -28.24
N LYS A 346 -29.70 6.25 -27.76
CA LYS A 346 -30.89 6.70 -27.04
C LYS A 346 -30.54 6.93 -25.57
N MET A 347 -31.29 7.81 -24.90
CA MET A 347 -31.16 8.02 -23.46
C MET A 347 -32.48 8.36 -22.80
N VAL A 348 -32.50 8.24 -21.47
CA VAL A 348 -33.63 8.59 -20.60
C VAL A 348 -33.09 9.32 -19.37
N PRO A 349 -33.89 10.19 -18.71
CA PRO A 349 -33.49 10.75 -17.42
C PRO A 349 -33.37 9.64 -16.36
N SER A 350 -32.53 9.84 -15.35
CA SER A 350 -32.48 8.97 -14.19
C SER A 350 -33.79 9.03 -13.39
N SER A 351 -34.17 7.91 -12.77
CA SER A 351 -35.27 7.84 -11.81
C SER A 351 -35.06 6.68 -10.83
N PRO A 352 -35.67 6.72 -9.63
CA PRO A 352 -35.50 5.66 -8.63
C PRO A 352 -35.91 4.25 -9.10
N GLU A 353 -36.77 4.15 -10.12
CA GLU A 353 -37.24 2.88 -10.67
C GLU A 353 -36.33 2.33 -11.78
N ARG A 354 -35.42 3.15 -12.31
CA ARG A 354 -34.52 2.77 -13.41
C ARG A 354 -33.19 2.30 -12.89
N LYS A 355 -33.00 0.98 -12.94
CA LYS A 355 -31.73 0.38 -12.58
C LYS A 355 -30.65 0.65 -13.62
N TYR A 356 -29.44 0.97 -13.20
CA TYR A 356 -28.34 1.26 -14.12
C TYR A 356 -26.96 0.96 -13.55
N VAL A 357 -26.00 0.83 -14.45
CA VAL A 357 -24.57 0.68 -14.13
C VAL A 357 -23.83 1.99 -14.44
N ALA A 358 -23.07 2.53 -13.50
CA ALA A 358 -22.15 3.62 -13.79
C ALA A 358 -20.78 3.06 -14.19
N ILE A 359 -20.18 3.58 -15.25
CA ILE A 359 -18.85 3.16 -15.70
C ILE A 359 -17.81 4.19 -15.25
N SER A 360 -16.86 3.75 -14.44
CA SER A 360 -15.69 4.55 -14.03
C SER A 360 -14.48 4.10 -14.84
N HIS A 361 -13.84 5.00 -15.57
CA HIS A 361 -12.74 4.63 -16.47
C HIS A 361 -11.53 5.58 -16.39
N VAL A 362 -10.37 5.11 -16.86
CA VAL A 362 -9.16 5.93 -16.97
C VAL A 362 -9.02 6.51 -18.37
N TRP A 363 -9.18 7.83 -18.51
CA TRP A 363 -9.07 8.51 -19.81
C TRP A 363 -7.79 8.17 -20.56
N ALA A 364 -6.64 8.04 -19.88
CA ALA A 364 -5.37 7.69 -20.52
C ALA A 364 -5.39 6.34 -21.28
N ASP A 365 -6.38 5.48 -21.01
CA ASP A 365 -6.56 4.21 -21.73
C ASP A 365 -7.23 4.38 -23.11
N GLY A 366 -7.73 5.59 -23.43
CA GLY A 366 -8.27 5.92 -24.74
C GLY A 366 -9.80 5.88 -24.85
N MET A 367 -10.53 5.81 -23.73
CA MET A 367 -12.01 5.71 -23.74
C MET A 367 -12.75 7.06 -23.67
N GLY A 368 -12.03 8.16 -23.50
CA GLY A 368 -12.52 9.53 -23.48
C GLY A 368 -12.60 10.17 -24.86
N ASN A 369 -13.08 11.41 -24.92
CA ASN A 369 -13.08 12.24 -26.13
C ASN A 369 -13.18 13.73 -25.74
N PRO A 370 -12.09 14.52 -25.83
CA PRO A 370 -12.10 15.93 -25.41
C PRO A 370 -12.83 16.86 -26.40
N GLY A 371 -13.08 16.40 -27.64
CA GLY A 371 -13.63 17.23 -28.70
C GLY A 371 -15.15 17.11 -28.86
N ALA A 372 -15.72 15.97 -28.47
CA ALA A 372 -17.14 15.69 -28.65
C ALA A 372 -17.62 14.52 -27.77
N ASN A 373 -18.90 14.51 -27.44
CA ASN A 373 -19.56 13.40 -26.74
C ASN A 373 -19.87 12.24 -27.70
N MET A 374 -18.83 11.56 -28.14
CA MET A 374 -18.91 10.46 -29.09
C MET A 374 -17.79 9.44 -28.84
N ILE A 375 -18.08 8.17 -29.12
CA ILE A 375 -17.13 7.06 -29.03
C ILE A 375 -17.26 6.10 -30.22
N PRO A 376 -16.23 5.31 -30.54
CA PRO A 376 -16.34 4.28 -31.56
C PRO A 376 -17.45 3.26 -31.28
N LEU A 377 -18.17 2.85 -32.33
CA LEU A 377 -19.24 1.85 -32.24
C LEU A 377 -18.79 0.53 -31.59
N CYS A 378 -17.56 0.10 -31.85
CA CYS A 378 -17.01 -1.10 -31.23
C CYS A 378 -16.88 -0.94 -29.70
N LEU A 379 -16.45 0.23 -29.22
CA LEU A 379 -16.33 0.53 -27.79
C LEU A 379 -17.71 0.56 -27.14
N PHE A 380 -18.68 1.24 -27.77
CA PHE A 380 -20.07 1.26 -27.28
C PHE A 380 -20.65 -0.16 -27.10
N LYS A 381 -20.49 -1.02 -28.12
CA LYS A 381 -20.95 -2.42 -28.07
C LYS A 381 -20.24 -3.21 -26.98
N HIS A 382 -18.94 -2.98 -26.80
CA HIS A 382 -18.15 -3.65 -25.78
C HIS A 382 -18.59 -3.25 -24.37
N LEU A 383 -18.75 -1.95 -24.10
CA LEU A 383 -19.25 -1.43 -22.82
C LEU A 383 -20.66 -1.97 -22.52
N SER A 384 -21.57 -1.96 -23.50
CA SER A 384 -22.92 -2.50 -23.35
C SER A 384 -22.91 -3.99 -22.98
N LYS A 385 -21.99 -4.76 -23.57
CA LYS A 385 -21.79 -6.18 -23.23
C LYS A 385 -21.27 -6.34 -21.80
N MET A 386 -20.23 -5.60 -21.41
CA MET A 386 -19.66 -5.68 -20.05
C MET A 386 -20.68 -5.30 -18.99
N VAL A 387 -21.46 -4.23 -19.21
CA VAL A 387 -22.54 -3.80 -18.32
C VAL A 387 -23.55 -4.92 -18.10
N ARG A 388 -24.02 -5.56 -19.19
CA ARG A 388 -25.00 -6.65 -19.10
C ARG A 388 -24.44 -7.86 -18.34
N GLU A 389 -23.18 -8.23 -18.61
CA GLU A 389 -22.51 -9.35 -17.94
C GLU A 389 -22.29 -9.08 -16.45
N ALA A 390 -21.78 -7.89 -16.10
CA ALA A 390 -21.53 -7.48 -14.72
C ALA A 390 -22.84 -7.39 -13.90
N PHE A 391 -23.94 -6.97 -14.52
CA PHE A 391 -25.25 -6.91 -13.89
C PHE A 391 -25.95 -8.28 -13.79
N GLY A 392 -25.46 -9.31 -14.49
CA GLY A 392 -26.10 -10.62 -14.58
C GLY A 392 -27.46 -10.60 -15.28
N ALA A 393 -27.70 -9.65 -16.20
CA ALA A 393 -28.98 -9.47 -16.86
C ALA A 393 -29.12 -10.30 -18.15
N ALA A 394 -30.31 -10.88 -18.36
CA ALA A 394 -30.68 -11.51 -19.62
C ALA A 394 -31.02 -10.49 -20.73
N SER A 395 -31.36 -9.26 -20.33
CA SER A 395 -31.67 -8.15 -21.22
C SER A 395 -30.66 -7.03 -21.05
N ASP A 396 -30.75 -6.08 -21.97
CA ASP A 396 -30.05 -4.82 -21.94
C ASP A 396 -30.35 -4.02 -20.65
N VAL A 397 -29.31 -3.36 -20.13
CA VAL A 397 -29.33 -2.58 -18.88
C VAL A 397 -28.91 -1.15 -19.19
N TYR A 398 -29.56 -0.18 -18.54
CA TYR A 398 -29.15 1.22 -18.66
C TYR A 398 -27.76 1.41 -18.08
N PHE A 399 -26.99 2.35 -18.63
CA PHE A 399 -25.70 2.70 -18.04
C PHE A 399 -25.37 4.18 -18.18
N TRP A 400 -24.46 4.63 -17.34
CA TRP A 400 -23.89 5.97 -17.42
C TRP A 400 -22.42 5.88 -17.79
N PHE A 401 -22.00 6.72 -18.73
CA PHE A 401 -20.61 6.81 -19.18
C PHE A 401 -20.25 8.27 -19.45
N ASP A 402 -19.32 8.80 -18.68
CA ASP A 402 -18.93 10.23 -18.67
C ASP A 402 -18.65 10.77 -20.07
N THR A 403 -17.90 10.06 -20.91
CA THR A 403 -17.56 10.53 -22.26
C THR A 403 -18.79 10.87 -23.11
N LEU A 404 -19.89 10.15 -22.93
CA LEU A 404 -21.14 10.41 -23.65
C LEU A 404 -22.09 11.32 -22.87
N CYS A 405 -22.21 11.12 -21.56
CA CYS A 405 -23.21 11.75 -20.71
C CYS A 405 -22.80 13.12 -20.14
N PHE A 406 -21.50 13.44 -20.16
CA PHE A 406 -20.98 14.66 -19.54
C PHE A 406 -20.83 15.79 -20.58
N PRO A 407 -21.65 16.85 -20.53
CA PRO A 407 -21.65 17.90 -21.54
C PRO A 407 -20.33 18.68 -21.54
N LEU A 408 -19.76 18.91 -22.72
CA LEU A 408 -18.57 19.75 -22.88
C LEU A 408 -18.91 21.25 -22.86
N LYS A 409 -20.14 21.59 -23.28
CA LYS A 409 -20.71 22.94 -23.37
C LYS A 409 -22.24 22.82 -23.29
N PRO A 410 -22.97 23.93 -22.99
CA PRO A 410 -22.45 25.18 -22.46
C PRO A 410 -21.97 25.06 -21.01
N ASP A 411 -21.30 26.07 -20.48
CA ASP A 411 -20.72 26.07 -19.13
C ASP A 411 -21.76 25.81 -18.02
N GLU A 412 -23.01 26.24 -18.24
CA GLU A 412 -24.13 25.98 -17.34
C GLU A 412 -24.47 24.49 -17.25
N ALA A 413 -24.48 23.78 -18.38
CA ALA A 413 -24.72 22.34 -18.42
C ALA A 413 -23.55 21.57 -17.80
N TYR A 414 -22.31 22.01 -18.08
CA TYR A 414 -21.10 21.47 -17.46
C TYR A 414 -21.17 21.54 -15.93
N LYS A 415 -21.55 22.70 -15.37
CA LYS A 415 -21.69 22.88 -13.91
C LYS A 415 -22.76 21.96 -13.31
N LYS A 416 -23.92 21.84 -13.95
CA LYS A 416 -24.98 20.93 -13.49
C LYS A 416 -24.55 19.47 -13.53
N ALA A 417 -23.81 19.07 -14.56
CA ALA A 417 -23.25 17.72 -14.64
C ALA A 417 -22.19 17.46 -13.56
N MET A 418 -21.35 18.45 -13.23
CA MET A 418 -20.43 18.36 -12.09
C MET A 418 -21.19 18.18 -10.77
N GLU A 419 -22.26 18.96 -10.55
CA GLU A 419 -23.11 18.87 -9.36
C GLU A 419 -23.80 17.50 -9.24
N ALA A 420 -24.25 16.93 -10.36
CA ALA A 420 -24.90 15.62 -10.42
C ALA A 420 -23.93 14.42 -10.41
N MET A 421 -22.62 14.65 -10.53
CA MET A 421 -21.65 13.56 -10.70
C MET A 421 -21.63 12.61 -9.51
N ARG A 422 -21.65 13.15 -8.28
CA ARG A 422 -21.71 12.32 -7.07
C ARG A 422 -22.95 11.44 -7.07
N ASP A 423 -24.12 12.05 -7.29
CA ASP A 423 -25.41 11.34 -7.30
C ASP A 423 -25.49 10.26 -8.39
N THR A 424 -24.76 10.43 -9.48
CA THR A 424 -24.69 9.46 -10.58
C THR A 424 -23.93 8.18 -10.20
N TYR A 425 -22.93 8.27 -9.32
CA TYR A 425 -22.25 7.08 -8.83
C TYR A 425 -22.93 6.52 -7.57
N GLU A 426 -23.40 7.40 -6.67
CA GLU A 426 -24.04 7.01 -5.40
C GLU A 426 -25.35 6.24 -5.60
N HIS A 427 -26.12 6.58 -6.64
CA HIS A 427 -27.40 5.91 -6.94
C HIS A 427 -27.29 4.79 -7.99
N ALA A 428 -26.10 4.48 -8.49
CA ALA A 428 -25.92 3.37 -9.42
C ALA A 428 -26.12 2.03 -8.70
N ASP A 429 -26.81 1.08 -9.33
CA ASP A 429 -26.96 -0.28 -8.78
C ASP A 429 -25.63 -1.04 -8.79
N LEU A 430 -24.71 -0.66 -9.68
CA LEU A 430 -23.35 -1.20 -9.81
C LEU A 430 -22.42 -0.14 -10.40
N VAL A 431 -21.19 -0.09 -9.92
CA VAL A 431 -20.11 0.69 -10.57
C VAL A 431 -19.12 -0.26 -11.22
N LEU A 432 -18.98 -0.16 -12.55
CA LEU A 432 -18.02 -0.92 -13.32
C LEU A 432 -16.74 -0.10 -13.51
N VAL A 433 -15.65 -0.54 -12.89
CA VAL A 433 -14.32 0.07 -13.04
C VAL A 433 -13.60 -0.56 -14.22
N ILE A 434 -13.15 0.26 -15.16
CA ILE A 434 -12.42 -0.17 -16.35
C ILE A 434 -11.07 0.56 -16.42
N GLU A 435 -10.00 -0.20 -16.21
CA GLU A 435 -8.62 0.28 -16.27
C GLU A 435 -7.73 -0.80 -16.89
N SER A 436 -6.84 -0.42 -17.79
CA SER A 436 -6.10 -1.34 -18.65
C SER A 436 -5.19 -2.30 -17.87
N TYR A 437 -4.53 -1.85 -16.80
CA TYR A 437 -3.74 -2.74 -15.95
C TYR A 437 -4.64 -3.76 -15.25
N LEU A 438 -5.73 -3.35 -14.59
CA LEU A 438 -6.66 -4.27 -13.94
C LEU A 438 -7.27 -5.28 -14.92
N MET A 439 -7.68 -4.83 -16.10
CA MET A 439 -8.23 -5.69 -17.15
C MET A 439 -7.22 -6.68 -17.73
N SER A 440 -5.92 -6.44 -17.55
CA SER A 440 -4.85 -7.34 -17.99
C SER A 440 -4.50 -8.44 -16.97
N GLN A 441 -5.01 -8.33 -15.74
CA GLN A 441 -4.72 -9.30 -14.68
C GLN A 441 -5.65 -10.50 -14.74
N ASP A 442 -5.12 -11.67 -14.37
CA ASP A 442 -5.95 -12.82 -14.02
C ASP A 442 -6.19 -12.81 -12.51
N PHE A 443 -7.41 -12.49 -12.09
CA PHE A 443 -7.80 -12.47 -10.68
C PHE A 443 -8.23 -13.84 -10.15
N ALA A 444 -8.43 -14.84 -11.01
CA ALA A 444 -8.89 -16.16 -10.57
C ALA A 444 -7.91 -16.90 -9.64
N PRO A 445 -6.58 -16.84 -9.82
CA PRO A 445 -5.64 -17.54 -8.97
C PRO A 445 -5.10 -16.74 -7.78
N ILE A 446 -5.34 -15.43 -7.72
CA ILE A 446 -4.76 -14.54 -6.69
C ILE A 446 -5.68 -14.43 -5.46
N THR A 447 -5.11 -14.08 -4.31
CA THR A 447 -5.87 -13.89 -3.06
C THR A 447 -6.65 -12.58 -3.05
N GLU A 448 -7.63 -12.45 -2.15
CA GLU A 448 -8.36 -11.19 -1.93
C GLU A 448 -7.40 -10.05 -1.54
N ASP A 449 -6.40 -10.33 -0.71
CA ASP A 449 -5.37 -9.35 -0.32
C ASP A 449 -4.56 -8.89 -1.53
N GLU A 450 -4.14 -9.79 -2.41
CA GLU A 450 -3.43 -9.41 -3.63
C GLU A 450 -4.31 -8.58 -4.55
N ALA A 451 -5.59 -8.97 -4.71
CA ALA A 451 -6.54 -8.24 -5.52
C ALA A 451 -6.70 -6.79 -5.03
N CYS A 452 -6.86 -6.59 -3.72
CA CYS A 452 -6.91 -5.28 -3.09
C CYS A 452 -5.63 -4.48 -3.33
N LEU A 453 -4.45 -5.09 -3.15
CA LEU A 453 -3.17 -4.41 -3.38
C LEU A 453 -2.97 -4.03 -4.86
N ARG A 454 -3.38 -4.87 -5.81
CA ARG A 454 -3.34 -4.55 -7.25
C ARG A 454 -4.29 -3.40 -7.59
N ILE A 455 -5.51 -3.38 -7.04
CA ILE A 455 -6.45 -2.27 -7.19
C ILE A 455 -5.85 -0.97 -6.63
N LEU A 456 -5.24 -1.03 -5.45
CA LEU A 456 -4.59 0.11 -4.80
C LEU A 456 -3.35 0.60 -5.54
N CYS A 457 -2.65 -0.26 -6.28
CA CYS A 457 -1.53 0.09 -7.13
C CYS A 457 -1.95 0.62 -8.50
N SER A 458 -3.21 0.41 -8.91
CA SER A 458 -3.71 0.86 -10.21
C SER A 458 -3.76 2.38 -10.32
N ARG A 459 -3.80 2.89 -11.55
CA ARG A 459 -3.97 4.32 -11.81
C ARG A 459 -5.35 4.83 -11.45
N TRP A 460 -6.34 3.94 -11.42
CA TRP A 460 -7.71 4.30 -11.07
C TRP A 460 -7.82 4.74 -9.61
N SER A 461 -7.17 4.03 -8.67
CA SER A 461 -7.18 4.36 -7.24
C SER A 461 -6.38 5.62 -6.87
N GLY A 462 -5.68 6.23 -7.83
CA GLY A 462 -4.98 7.51 -7.64
C GLY A 462 -5.83 8.75 -7.93
N ARG A 463 -7.12 8.58 -8.22
CA ARG A 463 -8.01 9.67 -8.67
C ARG A 463 -8.81 10.25 -7.51
N LEU A 464 -9.14 11.54 -7.58
CA LEU A 464 -9.74 12.29 -6.46
C LEU A 464 -11.02 11.64 -5.89
N TRP A 465 -11.85 11.05 -6.75
CA TRP A 465 -13.14 10.48 -6.36
C TRP A 465 -13.08 9.04 -5.83
N THR A 466 -11.87 8.49 -5.64
CA THR A 466 -11.67 7.18 -5.00
C THR A 466 -11.27 7.31 -3.52
N PHE A 467 -11.29 8.52 -2.96
CA PHE A 467 -10.93 8.84 -1.57
C PHE A 467 -12.10 9.41 -0.78
#